data_AF-A0A9J6G2V1-F1
#
_entry.id   AF-A0A9J6G2V1-F1
#
_cell.length_a   1.000
_cell.length_b   1.000
_cell.length_c   1.000
_cell.angle_alpha   90.00
_cell.angle_beta   90.00
_cell.angle_gamma   90.00
#
_symmetry.space_group_name_H-M   'P 1'
#
loop_
_entity.id
_entity.type
_entity.pdbx_description
1 polymer ?
#
loop_
_entity_poly.entity_id
_entity_poly.type
_entity_poly.pdbx_seq_one_letter_code
_entity_poly.pdbx_strand_id
1 'polypeptide(L)' 'MYAKREIPTLDSVRKAFNEYDDLPNFTKITLWRLMKDMGFTYGKRIRNLGIIVWRRRYLRAIKEFRRQGSGESLMYFP' A
#
# COMPACT_ATOMS: atom_id res chain seq x y z
N MET A 1 18.19 1.00 -10.43
CA MET A 1 17.39 -0.20 -10.13
C MET A 1 16.59 0.03 -8.85
N TYR A 2 15.27 0.23 -8.93
CA TYR A 2 14.39 0.25 -7.75
C TYR A 2 13.87 -1.18 -7.53
N ALA A 3 14.68 -2.01 -6.88
CA ALA A 3 14.49 -3.46 -6.79
C ALA A 3 13.32 -3.90 -5.88
N LYS A 4 12.62 -2.97 -5.23
CA LYS A 4 11.37 -3.23 -4.52
C LYS A 4 10.33 -2.30 -5.10
N ARG A 5 9.14 -2.82 -5.43
CA ARG A 5 7.95 -2.05 -5.88
C ARG A 5 7.37 -1.21 -4.72
N GLU A 6 8.24 -0.54 -3.97
CA GLU A 6 7.93 0.24 -2.79
C GLU A 6 8.29 1.69 -3.09
N ILE A 7 7.27 2.54 -3.03
CA ILE A 7 7.47 3.99 -3.10
C ILE A 7 8.26 4.37 -1.84
N PRO A 8 9.42 5.04 -1.98
CA PRO A 8 10.25 5.38 -0.84
C PRO A 8 9.48 6.29 0.12
N THR A 9 9.58 5.98 1.41
CA THR A 9 9.11 6.86 2.48
C THR A 9 10.18 7.90 2.81
N LEU A 10 9.76 8.99 3.46
CA LEU A 10 10.69 10.01 3.97
C LEU A 10 11.80 9.41 4.85
N ASP A 11 11.50 8.36 5.62
CA ASP A 11 12.49 7.73 6.50
C ASP A 11 13.49 6.86 5.73
N SER A 12 13.03 6.13 4.70
CA SER A 12 13.94 5.40 3.81
C SER A 12 14.86 6.34 3.03
N VAL A 13 14.37 7.52 2.63
CA VAL A 13 15.21 8.54 1.99
C VAL A 13 16.23 9.07 3.01
N ARG A 14 15.81 9.43 4.23
CA ARG A 14 16.72 9.88 5.29
C ARG A 14 17.83 8.87 5.60
N LYS A 15 17.48 7.59 5.71
CA LYS A 15 18.46 6.53 5.98
C LYS A 15 19.49 6.44 4.86
N ALA A 16 19.04 6.46 3.61
CA ALA A 16 19.95 6.45 2.45
C ALA A 16 20.87 7.68 2.45
N PHE A 17 20.34 8.88 2.69
CA PHE A 17 21.16 10.11 2.75
C PHE A 17 22.22 10.06 3.85
N ASN A 18 21.88 9.55 5.03
CA ASN A 18 22.82 9.45 6.16
C ASN A 18 23.81 8.28 6.06
N GLU A 19 23.66 7.38 5.08
CA GLU A 19 24.64 6.32 4.79
C GLU A 19 25.82 6.82 3.94
N TYR A 20 25.70 8.01 3.36
CA TYR A 20 26.71 8.62 2.51
C TYR A 20 27.53 9.65 3.31
N ASP A 21 28.84 9.42 3.46
CA ASP A 21 29.76 10.30 4.20
C ASP A 21 29.91 11.70 3.59
N ASP A 22 29.58 11.87 2.31
CA ASP A 22 29.63 13.13 1.58
C ASP A 22 28.38 14.01 1.79
N LEU A 23 27.31 13.49 2.40
CA LEU A 23 26.10 14.25 2.69
C LEU A 23 25.95 14.57 4.17
N PRO A 24 25.47 15.78 4.52
CA PRO A 24 25.22 16.14 5.90
C PRO A 24 24.06 15.30 6.46
N ASN A 25 24.15 14.95 7.74
CA ASN A 25 23.08 14.25 8.43
C ASN A 25 21.82 15.14 8.49
N PHE A 26 20.73 14.67 7.88
CA PHE A 26 19.46 15.38 7.91
C PHE A 26 18.55 14.88 9.03
N THR A 27 17.92 15.80 9.75
CA THR A 27 16.73 15.46 10.54
C THR A 27 15.55 15.18 9.61
N LYS A 28 14.58 14.40 10.09
CA LYS A 28 13.37 14.08 9.32
C LYS A 28 12.60 15.34 8.87
N ILE A 29 12.55 16.36 9.72
CA ILE A 29 11.84 17.63 9.43
C ILE A 29 12.61 18.42 8.37
N THR A 30 13.94 18.52 8.50
CA THR A 30 14.79 19.22 7.53
C THR A 30 14.68 18.60 6.15
N LEU A 31 14.76 17.27 6.05
CA LEU A 31 14.62 16.55 4.78
C LEU A 31 13.23 16.77 4.17
N TRP A 32 12.17 16.78 4.99
CA TRP A 32 10.81 17.03 4.50
C TRP A 32 10.66 18.44 3.91
N ARG A 33 11.23 19.47 4.55
CA ARG A 33 11.23 20.84 4.03
C ARG A 33 12.00 20.94 2.71
N LEU A 34 13.22 20.40 2.67
CA LEU A 34 14.04 20.35 1.45
C LEU A 34 13.30 19.70 0.28
N MET A 35 12.69 18.53 0.52
CA MET A 35 11.91 17.83 -0.51
C MET A 35 10.72 18.68 -0.99
N LYS A 36 10.05 19.39 -0.08
CA LYS A 36 8.96 20.30 -0.45
C LYS A 36 9.45 21.48 -1.29
N ASP A 37 10.60 22.05 -0.93
CA ASP A 37 11.21 23.18 -1.64
C ASP A 37 11.69 22.76 -3.05
N MET A 38 12.13 21.51 -3.21
CA MET A 38 12.45 20.90 -4.51
C MET A 38 11.22 20.52 -5.34
N GLY A 39 10.00 20.73 -4.82
CA GLY A 39 8.75 20.43 -5.53
C GLY A 39 8.26 18.99 -5.42
N PHE A 40 8.79 18.17 -4.51
CA PHE A 40 8.26 16.84 -4.27
C PHE A 40 6.91 16.89 -3.56
N THR A 41 5.94 16.12 -4.06
CA THR A 41 4.62 15.98 -3.45
C THR A 41 4.49 14.68 -2.68
N TYR A 42 3.91 14.74 -1.48
CA TYR A 42 3.57 13.54 -0.72
C TYR A 42 2.29 12.90 -1.27
N GLY A 43 2.42 11.74 -1.91
CA GLY A 43 1.30 10.90 -2.33
C GLY A 43 0.94 9.86 -1.27
N LYS A 44 -0.32 9.85 -0.81
CA LYS A 44 -0.82 8.72 -0.01
C LYS A 44 -0.89 7.48 -0.88
N ARG A 45 -0.24 6.39 -0.43
CA ARG A 45 -0.39 5.08 -1.08
C ARG A 45 -1.77 4.52 -0.76
N ILE A 46 -2.64 4.45 -1.77
CA ILE A 46 -3.91 3.72 -1.64
C ILE A 46 -3.58 2.23 -1.71
N ARG A 47 -3.85 1.51 -0.62
CA ARG A 47 -3.72 0.05 -0.62
C ARG A 47 -4.83 -0.51 -1.52
N ASN A 48 -4.47 -1.20 -2.61
CA ASN A 48 -5.46 -1.90 -3.42
C ASN A 48 -6.02 -3.08 -2.61
N LEU A 49 -7.13 -2.83 -1.93
CA LEU A 49 -7.82 -3.79 -1.08
C LEU A 49 -8.77 -4.70 -1.87
N GLY A 50 -8.87 -4.53 -3.19
CA GLY A 50 -9.86 -5.22 -4.04
C GLY A 50 -9.85 -6.74 -3.86
N ILE A 51 -8.68 -7.36 -3.86
CA ILE A 51 -8.53 -8.82 -3.69
C ILE A 51 -8.98 -9.27 -2.29
N ILE A 52 -8.65 -8.51 -1.25
CA ILE A 52 -9.02 -8.82 0.14
C ILE A 52 -10.54 -8.69 0.33
N VAL A 53 -11.14 -7.64 -0.23
CA VAL A 53 -12.58 -7.41 -0.21
C VAL A 53 -13.31 -8.51 -0.98
N TRP A 54 -12.86 -8.85 -2.19
CA TRP A 54 -13.42 -9.91 -3.01
C TRP A 54 -13.38 -11.26 -2.27
N ARG A 55 -12.24 -11.63 -1.68
CA ARG A 55 -12.10 -12.87 -0.90
C ARG A 55 -13.07 -12.92 0.28
N ARG A 56 -13.22 -11.81 1.02
CA ARG A 56 -14.17 -11.73 2.14
C ARG A 56 -15.63 -11.84 1.70
N ARG A 57 -15.98 -11.35 0.51
CA ARG A 57 -17.32 -11.50 -0.07
C ARG A 57 -17.56 -12.94 -0.51
N TYR A 58 -16.59 -13.53 -1.22
CA TYR A 58 -16.66 -14.92 -1.69
C TYR A 58 -16.82 -15.91 -0.54
N LEU A 59 -16.03 -15.80 0.53
CA LEU A 59 -16.15 -16.70 1.69
C LEU A 59 -17.49 -16.56 2.43
N ARG A 60 -18.04 -15.34 2.50
CA ARG A 60 -19.39 -15.12 3.05
C ARG A 60 -20.46 -15.79 2.20
N ALA A 61 -20.36 -15.65 0.87
CA ALA A 61 -21.26 -16.33 -0.06
C ALA A 61 -21.21 -17.85 0.13
N ILE A 62 -20.01 -18.46 0.18
CA ILE A 62 -19.87 -19.91 0.42
C ILE A 62 -20.51 -20.33 1.75
N LYS A 63 -20.27 -19.59 2.83
CA LYS A 63 -20.84 -19.91 4.14
C LYS A 63 -22.36 -19.91 4.10
N GLU A 64 -22.92 -18.93 3.39
CA GLU A 64 -24.37 -18.78 3.22
C GLU A 64 -24.96 -19.89 2.33
N PHE A 65 -24.28 -20.24 1.23
CA PHE A 65 -24.65 -21.39 0.39
C PHE A 65 -24.67 -22.70 1.17
N ARG A 66 -23.68 -22.94 2.04
CA ARG A 66 -23.63 -24.13 2.90
C ARG A 66 -24.74 -24.15 3.94
N ARG A 67 -25.16 -22.97 4.41
CA ARG A 67 -26.27 -22.81 5.37
C ARG A 67 -27.63 -23.07 4.72
N GLN A 68 -27.80 -22.69 3.46
CA GLN A 68 -29.06 -22.83 2.72
C GLN A 68 -29.28 -24.23 2.13
N GLY A 69 -28.26 -25.11 2.14
CA GLY A 69 -28.41 -26.52 1.80
C GLY A 69 -28.71 -26.78 0.32
N SER A 70 -27.68 -26.70 -0.53
CA SER A 70 -27.53 -27.39 -1.83
C SER A 70 -28.79 -27.61 -2.71
N GLY A 71 -29.75 -26.70 -2.72
CA GLY A 71 -30.96 -26.79 -3.53
C GLY A 71 -31.13 -25.52 -4.35
N GLU A 72 -30.73 -25.60 -5.62
CA GLU A 72 -31.15 -24.70 -6.71
C GLU A 72 -30.90 -23.20 -6.51
N SER A 73 -29.83 -22.70 -7.16
CA SER A 73 -29.92 -21.60 -8.13
C SER A 73 -28.51 -21.08 -8.42
N LEU A 74 -27.91 -21.64 -9.47
CA LEU A 74 -26.80 -21.01 -10.18
C LEU A 74 -27.38 -19.94 -11.11
N MET A 75 -27.88 -18.85 -10.55
CA MET A 75 -28.09 -17.61 -11.28
C MET A 75 -27.72 -16.47 -10.35
N TYR A 76 -26.86 -15.57 -10.83
CA TYR A 76 -26.32 -14.38 -10.14
C TYR A 76 -25.05 -14.58 -9.30
N PHE A 77 -23.92 -14.42 -9.98
CA PHE A 77 -22.79 -13.71 -9.39
C PHE A 77 -22.20 -12.73 -10.44
N PRO A 78 -22.37 -11.40 -10.30
CA PRO A 78 -21.61 -10.41 -11.06
C PRO A 78 -20.22 -10.16 -10.47
#